data_AF-K9G1F4-F1
#
_entry.id   AF-K9G1F4-F1
#
_cell.length_a   1.000
_cell.length_b   1.000
_cell.length_c   1.000
_cell.angle_alpha   90.00
_cell.angle_beta   90.00
_cell.angle_gamma   90.00
#
_symmetry.space_group_name_H-M   'P 1'
#
loop_
_entity.id
_entity.type
_entity.pdbx_description
1 polymer ?
#
loop_
_entity_poly.entity_id
_entity_poly.type
_entity_poly.pdbx_seq_one_letter_code
_entity_poly.pdbx_strand_id
1 'polypeptide(L)'
;MQAIYGILLCDFSYHTALKDWIEKHPRGRKMLTIPLTIAALFLASYPGEHPEWAGWSNVMLKASHYIFPPGVNVGKRYTALAIDMIILAIFFSPSTKDFLSSRLLLWLGKQSFAVYLIHGTMLRVVLCWMLYGISGQPWEGPEPLTDDKRDDWLRIRPPWVVGISIPIWIGLVYILATLWTTYVDTFCASMTQKLEKAVFVEDEKTPLPMQSIPMQTT
;
A
#
# COMPACT_ATOMS: atom_id res chain seq x y z
N MET A 1 -0.41 17.69 -2.84
CA MET A 1 -1.19 17.15 -3.98
C MET A 1 -2.13 16.04 -3.53
N GLN A 2 -1.64 14.89 -3.02
CA GLN A 2 -2.51 13.78 -2.59
C GLN A 2 -3.54 14.14 -1.49
N ALA A 3 -3.18 15.02 -0.54
CA ALA A 3 -4.14 15.51 0.47
C ALA A 3 -5.32 16.28 -0.15
N ILE A 4 -5.06 17.11 -1.17
CA ILE A 4 -6.11 17.87 -1.89
C ILE A 4 -7.02 16.91 -2.66
N TYR A 5 -6.43 15.89 -3.28
CA TYR A 5 -7.17 14.84 -3.98
C TYR A 5 -8.11 14.08 -3.03
N GLY A 6 -7.66 13.75 -1.82
CA GLY A 6 -8.49 13.14 -0.78
C GLY A 6 -9.66 14.04 -0.35
N ILE A 7 -9.43 15.34 -0.18
CA ILE A 7 -10.49 16.32 0.14
C ILE A 7 -11.52 16.38 -0.99
N LEU A 8 -11.07 16.43 -2.24
CA LEU A 8 -11.95 16.45 -3.41
C LEU A 8 -12.82 15.19 -3.51
N LEU A 9 -12.25 14.02 -3.26
CA LEU A 9 -13.02 12.77 -3.21
C LEU A 9 -14.04 12.76 -2.07
N CYS A 10 -13.69 13.34 -0.93
CA CYS A 10 -14.61 13.48 0.19
C CYS A 10 -15.82 14.32 -0.20
N ASP A 11 -15.59 15.47 -0.85
CA ASP A 11 -16.66 16.35 -1.32
C ASP A 11 -17.55 15.67 -2.38
N PHE A 12 -16.96 14.96 -3.35
CA PHE A 12 -17.71 14.15 -4.31
C PHE A 12 -18.56 13.05 -3.66
N SER A 13 -18.13 12.53 -2.51
CA SER A 13 -18.90 11.56 -1.74
C SER A 13 -20.15 12.18 -1.09
N TYR A 14 -20.20 13.49 -0.85
CA TYR A 14 -21.39 14.15 -0.32
C TYR A 14 -22.36 14.62 -1.41
N HIS A 15 -21.90 14.75 -2.65
CA HIS A 15 -22.72 15.25 -3.75
C HIS A 15 -23.79 14.23 -4.22
N THR A 16 -25.04 14.43 -3.83
CA THR A 16 -26.16 13.49 -4.09
C THR A 16 -26.48 13.33 -5.58
N ALA A 17 -26.45 14.40 -6.37
CA ALA A 17 -26.74 14.31 -7.81
C ALA A 17 -25.73 13.43 -8.58
N LEU A 18 -24.49 13.36 -8.09
CA LEU A 18 -23.45 12.53 -8.71
C LEU A 18 -23.67 11.05 -8.39
N LYS A 19 -24.08 10.72 -7.16
CA LYS A 19 -24.47 9.36 -6.76
C LYS A 19 -25.67 8.87 -7.57
N ASP A 20 -26.72 9.70 -7.65
CA ASP A 20 -27.92 9.41 -8.44
C ASP A 20 -27.57 9.10 -9.91
N TRP A 21 -26.65 9.85 -10.49
CA TRP A 21 -26.21 9.62 -11.86
C TRP A 21 -25.47 8.28 -12.03
N ILE A 22 -24.56 7.95 -11.10
CA ILE A 22 -23.81 6.68 -11.10
C ILE A 22 -24.73 5.47 -10.99
N GLU A 23 -25.81 5.59 -10.22
CA GLU A 23 -26.80 4.52 -10.06
C GLU A 23 -27.72 4.40 -11.28
N LYS A 24 -28.19 5.53 -11.83
CA LYS A 24 -29.13 5.55 -12.96
C LYS A 24 -28.50 5.16 -14.30
N HIS A 25 -27.18 5.34 -14.49
CA HIS A 25 -26.52 5.12 -15.80
C HIS A 25 -25.41 4.05 -15.76
N PRO A 26 -25.76 2.76 -15.70
CA PRO A 26 -24.78 1.67 -15.59
C PRO A 26 -23.86 1.51 -16.83
N ARG A 27 -24.34 1.88 -18.03
CA ARG A 27 -23.53 1.85 -19.26
C ARG A 27 -22.52 3.00 -19.30
N GLY A 28 -22.96 4.24 -19.00
CA GLY A 28 -22.09 5.42 -18.96
C GLY A 28 -20.97 5.26 -17.93
N ARG A 29 -21.30 4.69 -16.77
CA ARG A 29 -20.34 4.30 -15.74
C ARG A 29 -19.27 3.35 -16.25
N LYS A 30 -19.64 2.22 -16.87
CA LYS A 30 -18.67 1.25 -17.43
C LYS A 30 -17.78 1.90 -18.50
N MET A 31 -18.38 2.75 -19.34
CA MET A 31 -17.66 3.46 -20.39
C MET A 31 -16.64 4.46 -19.82
N LEU A 32 -16.84 4.96 -18.60
CA LEU A 32 -15.88 5.82 -17.90
C LEU A 32 -14.85 5.00 -17.10
N THR A 33 -15.29 4.01 -16.32
CA THR A 33 -14.43 3.27 -15.39
C THR A 33 -13.43 2.37 -16.09
N ILE A 34 -13.81 1.72 -17.20
CA ILE A 34 -12.93 0.80 -17.94
C ILE A 34 -11.72 1.53 -18.54
N PRO A 35 -11.87 2.59 -19.36
CA PRO A 35 -10.72 3.29 -19.91
C PRO A 35 -9.90 3.97 -18.81
N LEU A 36 -10.55 4.48 -17.76
CA LEU A 36 -9.85 5.07 -16.62
C LEU A 36 -8.96 4.05 -15.91
N THR A 37 -9.44 2.83 -15.71
CA THR A 37 -8.67 1.72 -15.11
C THR A 37 -7.52 1.30 -16.02
N ILE A 38 -7.76 1.15 -17.33
CA ILE A 38 -6.71 0.78 -18.30
C ILE A 38 -5.61 1.84 -18.32
N ALA A 39 -5.99 3.13 -18.40
CA ALA A 39 -5.04 4.22 -18.37
C ALA A 39 -4.26 4.24 -17.05
N ALA A 40 -4.92 4.00 -15.92
CA ALA A 40 -4.26 3.96 -14.62
C ALA A 40 -3.26 2.80 -14.50
N LEU A 41 -3.62 1.61 -14.99
CA LEU A 41 -2.71 0.45 -15.03
C LEU A 41 -1.52 0.69 -15.98
N PHE A 42 -1.74 1.34 -17.10
CA PHE A 42 -0.68 1.75 -18.02
C PHE A 42 0.27 2.77 -17.37
N LEU A 43 -0.25 3.72 -16.58
CA LEU A 43 0.59 4.63 -15.81
C LEU A 43 1.33 3.92 -14.68
N ALA A 44 0.68 2.95 -14.02
CA ALA A 44 1.26 2.16 -12.94
C ALA A 44 2.38 1.24 -13.40
N SER A 45 2.40 0.84 -14.67
CA SER A 45 3.43 -0.07 -15.19
C SER A 45 4.80 0.58 -15.31
N TYR A 46 4.89 1.93 -15.24
CA TYR A 46 6.14 2.66 -15.42
C TYR A 46 7.30 2.08 -14.57
N PRO A 47 8.43 1.71 -15.21
CA PRO A 47 9.53 1.07 -14.51
C PRO A 47 10.26 2.07 -13.60
N GLY A 48 10.64 1.61 -12.40
CA GLY A 48 11.39 2.42 -11.45
C GLY A 48 12.85 2.67 -11.86
N GLU A 49 13.44 1.73 -12.60
CA GLU A 49 14.82 1.76 -13.10
C GLU A 49 14.83 1.52 -14.61
N HIS A 50 15.77 2.15 -15.30
CA HIS A 50 15.99 2.03 -16.75
C HIS A 50 14.71 2.17 -17.62
N PRO A 51 13.96 3.28 -17.53
CA PRO A 51 12.79 3.54 -18.37
C PRO A 51 13.09 3.61 -19.87
N GLU A 52 14.35 3.69 -20.27
CA GLU A 52 14.81 3.68 -21.65
C GLU A 52 14.75 2.30 -22.33
N TRP A 53 14.65 1.19 -21.58
CA TRP A 53 14.72 -0.16 -22.15
C TRP A 53 13.47 -0.59 -22.93
N ALA A 54 12.33 0.05 -22.72
CA ALA A 54 11.11 -0.21 -23.48
C ALA A 54 10.57 1.05 -24.15
N GLY A 55 10.02 0.90 -25.37
CA GLY A 55 9.52 2.03 -26.16
C GLY A 55 8.39 2.79 -25.48
N TRP A 56 7.45 2.09 -24.84
CA TRP A 56 6.31 2.70 -24.14
C TRP A 56 6.74 3.46 -22.87
N SER A 57 7.71 2.94 -22.10
CA SER A 57 8.23 3.61 -20.91
C SER A 57 9.09 4.82 -21.27
N ASN A 58 9.77 4.80 -22.42
CA ASN A 58 10.50 5.96 -22.93
C ASN A 58 9.54 7.08 -23.39
N VAL A 59 8.40 6.74 -24.01
CA VAL A 59 7.35 7.71 -24.31
C VAL A 59 6.81 8.35 -23.04
N MET A 60 6.58 7.55 -21.99
CA MET A 60 6.17 8.08 -20.68
C MET A 60 7.26 8.95 -20.05
N LEU A 61 8.54 8.56 -20.11
CA LEU A 61 9.64 9.38 -19.62
C LEU A 61 9.67 10.76 -20.32
N LYS A 62 9.49 10.79 -21.65
CA LYS A 62 9.40 12.06 -22.39
C LYS A 62 8.19 12.89 -21.97
N ALA A 63 7.03 12.27 -21.79
CA ALA A 63 5.83 12.95 -21.29
C ALA A 63 6.03 13.50 -19.86
N SER A 64 6.81 12.80 -19.03
CA SER A 64 7.05 13.17 -17.64
C SER A 64 7.71 14.54 -17.48
N HIS A 65 8.57 14.93 -18.43
CA HIS A 65 9.23 16.24 -18.43
C HIS A 65 8.25 17.41 -18.64
N TYR A 66 7.07 17.15 -19.21
CA TYR A 66 6.02 18.15 -19.39
C TYR A 66 5.01 18.16 -18.24
N ILE A 67 4.74 16.99 -17.65
CA ILE A 67 3.71 16.80 -16.63
C ILE A 67 4.24 17.12 -15.23
N PHE A 68 5.49 16.76 -14.95
CA PHE A 68 6.09 16.89 -13.61
C PHE A 68 7.20 17.96 -13.59
N PRO A 69 7.34 18.68 -12.47
CA PRO A 69 8.43 19.64 -12.31
C PRO A 69 9.80 18.93 -12.33
N PRO A 70 10.87 19.61 -12.77
CA PRO A 70 12.20 19.03 -12.86
C PRO A 70 12.74 18.63 -11.47
N GLY A 71 13.60 17.60 -11.43
CA GLY A 71 14.28 17.15 -10.20
C GLY A 71 13.45 16.26 -9.27
N VAL A 72 12.28 15.79 -9.68
CA VAL A 72 11.46 14.85 -8.90
C VAL A 72 11.70 13.40 -9.31
N ASN A 73 11.48 12.47 -8.38
CA ASN A 73 11.47 11.04 -8.70
C ASN A 73 10.23 10.71 -9.54
N VAL A 74 10.43 10.62 -10.86
CA VAL A 74 9.38 10.41 -11.87
C VAL A 74 8.59 9.11 -11.61
N GLY A 75 9.28 8.02 -11.24
CA GLY A 75 8.63 6.75 -10.94
C GLY A 75 7.59 6.88 -9.82
N LYS A 76 7.97 7.49 -8.69
CA LYS A 76 7.05 7.73 -7.57
C LYS A 76 5.86 8.62 -7.96
N ARG A 77 6.05 9.58 -8.86
CA ARG A 77 4.99 10.47 -9.33
C ARG A 77 3.99 9.75 -10.23
N TYR A 78 4.47 8.90 -11.15
CA TYR A 78 3.59 8.06 -11.95
C TYR A 78 2.79 7.08 -11.10
N THR A 79 3.42 6.45 -10.10
CA THR A 79 2.69 5.58 -9.16
C THR A 79 1.62 6.36 -8.40
N ALA A 80 1.91 7.56 -7.91
CA ALA A 80 0.93 8.39 -7.21
C ALA A 80 -0.26 8.76 -8.12
N LEU A 81 0.01 9.22 -9.35
CA LEU A 81 -1.03 9.57 -10.33
C LEU A 81 -1.88 8.35 -10.72
N ALA A 82 -1.24 7.21 -10.93
CA ALA A 82 -1.91 5.96 -11.25
C ALA A 82 -2.83 5.51 -10.11
N ILE A 83 -2.38 5.59 -8.85
CA ILE A 83 -3.19 5.28 -7.68
C ILE A 83 -4.40 6.22 -7.59
N ASP A 84 -4.21 7.53 -7.78
CA ASP A 84 -5.31 8.49 -7.78
C ASP A 84 -6.36 8.14 -8.86
N MET A 85 -5.92 7.80 -10.08
CA MET A 85 -6.85 7.35 -11.14
C MET A 85 -7.55 6.02 -10.83
N ILE A 86 -6.86 5.06 -10.19
CA ILE A 86 -7.47 3.80 -9.74
C ILE A 86 -8.55 4.07 -8.68
N ILE A 87 -8.24 4.90 -7.68
CA ILE A 87 -9.20 5.27 -6.63
C ILE A 87 -10.43 5.94 -7.24
N LEU A 88 -10.24 6.83 -8.21
CA LEU A 88 -11.35 7.45 -8.93
C LEU A 88 -12.19 6.43 -9.70
N ALA A 89 -11.55 5.47 -10.37
CA ALA A 89 -12.25 4.40 -11.09
C ALA A 89 -13.06 3.51 -10.14
N ILE A 90 -12.50 3.17 -8.97
CA ILE A 90 -13.21 2.45 -7.91
C ILE A 90 -14.36 3.31 -7.37
N PHE A 91 -14.16 4.61 -7.18
CA PHE A 91 -15.19 5.53 -6.71
C PHE A 91 -16.42 5.53 -7.63
N PHE A 92 -16.21 5.51 -8.95
CA PHE A 92 -17.28 5.42 -9.93
C PHE A 92 -17.83 4.00 -10.12
N SER A 93 -17.23 2.93 -9.58
CA SER A 93 -17.68 1.55 -9.79
C SER A 93 -18.22 0.87 -8.51
N PRO A 94 -19.55 0.85 -8.29
CA PRO A 94 -20.17 0.17 -7.15
C PRO A 94 -19.80 -1.31 -7.05
N SER A 95 -19.84 -2.04 -8.17
CA SER A 95 -19.49 -3.48 -8.17
C SER A 95 -18.05 -3.74 -7.72
N THR A 96 -17.12 -2.84 -8.05
CA THR A 96 -15.73 -2.92 -7.61
C THR A 96 -15.62 -2.59 -6.12
N LYS A 97 -16.36 -1.60 -5.62
CA LYS A 97 -16.44 -1.32 -4.17
C LYS A 97 -16.96 -2.52 -3.39
N ASP A 98 -18.02 -3.17 -3.87
CA ASP A 98 -18.62 -4.35 -3.23
C ASP A 98 -17.66 -5.53 -3.20
N PHE A 99 -16.88 -5.72 -4.28
CA PHE A 99 -15.85 -6.75 -4.31
C PHE A 99 -14.70 -6.46 -3.33
N LEU A 100 -14.19 -5.22 -3.31
CA LEU A 100 -13.10 -4.81 -2.41
C LEU A 100 -13.54 -4.73 -0.94
N SER A 101 -14.83 -4.54 -0.66
CA SER A 101 -15.39 -4.54 0.70
C SER A 101 -15.65 -5.95 1.25
N SER A 102 -15.24 -7.00 0.53
CA SER A 102 -15.30 -8.36 1.02
C SER A 102 -14.48 -8.53 2.31
N ARG A 103 -15.00 -9.32 3.26
CA ARG A 103 -14.38 -9.52 4.58
C ARG A 103 -12.92 -9.96 4.49
N LEU A 104 -12.58 -10.78 3.49
CA LEU A 104 -11.23 -11.28 3.29
C LEU A 104 -10.27 -10.14 2.88
N LEU A 105 -10.65 -9.32 1.89
CA LEU A 105 -9.81 -8.21 1.42
C LEU A 105 -9.65 -7.12 2.48
N LEU A 106 -10.71 -6.82 3.23
CA LEU A 106 -10.64 -5.89 4.36
C LEU A 106 -9.75 -6.44 5.49
N TRP A 107 -9.82 -7.74 5.77
CA TRP A 107 -8.96 -8.39 6.75
C TRP A 107 -7.48 -8.35 6.30
N LEU A 108 -7.19 -8.68 5.04
CA LEU A 108 -5.85 -8.57 4.47
C LEU A 108 -5.34 -7.12 4.50
N GLY A 109 -6.21 -6.15 4.19
CA GLY A 109 -5.90 -4.72 4.27
C GLY A 109 -5.52 -4.30 5.69
N LYS A 110 -6.28 -4.74 6.70
CA LYS A 110 -5.98 -4.48 8.12
C LYS A 110 -4.60 -5.01 8.53
N GLN A 111 -4.20 -6.17 8.00
CA GLN A 111 -2.91 -6.79 8.34
C GLN A 111 -1.74 -6.31 7.45
N SER A 112 -2.02 -5.65 6.33
CA SER A 112 -1.03 -5.32 5.30
C SER A 112 0.16 -4.51 5.82
N PHE A 113 -0.09 -3.55 6.71
CA PHE A 113 0.97 -2.71 7.29
C PHE A 113 1.91 -3.52 8.19
N ALA A 114 1.37 -4.35 9.08
CA ALA A 114 2.18 -5.20 9.95
C ALA A 114 2.98 -6.23 9.14
N VAL A 115 2.37 -6.83 8.10
CA VAL A 115 3.08 -7.71 7.16
C VAL A 115 4.23 -6.94 6.48
N TYR A 116 4.00 -5.70 6.03
CA TYR A 116 5.04 -4.89 5.39
C TYR A 116 6.23 -4.62 6.34
N LEU A 117 6.01 -4.42 7.63
CA LEU A 117 7.10 -4.22 8.58
C LEU A 117 7.87 -5.51 8.87
N ILE A 118 7.15 -6.62 9.04
CA ILE A 118 7.71 -7.89 9.53
C ILE A 118 8.32 -8.73 8.40
N HIS A 119 7.78 -8.67 7.18
CA HIS A 119 8.21 -9.57 6.10
C HIS A 119 9.70 -9.41 5.78
N GLY A 120 10.26 -8.19 5.80
CA GLY A 120 11.65 -7.96 5.44
C GLY A 120 12.65 -8.64 6.37
N THR A 121 12.43 -8.56 7.68
CA THR A 121 13.27 -9.25 8.68
C THR A 121 13.04 -10.76 8.64
N MET A 122 11.79 -11.18 8.45
CA MET A 122 11.42 -12.59 8.31
C MET A 122 11.96 -13.27 7.05
N LEU A 123 12.10 -12.53 5.95
CA LEU A 123 12.79 -13.02 4.75
C LEU A 123 14.27 -13.28 5.06
N ARG A 124 14.95 -12.32 5.70
CA ARG A 124 16.40 -12.39 5.94
C ARG A 124 16.81 -13.44 6.97
N VAL A 125 15.98 -13.68 7.98
CA VAL A 125 16.31 -14.60 9.08
C VAL A 125 15.60 -15.92 8.89
N VAL A 126 14.27 -15.93 9.01
CA VAL A 126 13.49 -17.17 9.08
C VAL A 126 13.45 -17.89 7.73
N LEU A 127 13.15 -17.19 6.63
CA LEU A 127 13.10 -17.84 5.31
C LEU A 127 14.49 -18.34 4.90
N CYS A 128 15.53 -17.53 5.10
CA CYS A 128 16.90 -17.98 4.86
C CYS A 128 17.25 -19.25 5.64
N TRP A 129 16.89 -19.33 6.92
CA TRP A 129 17.11 -20.56 7.72
C TRP A 129 16.27 -21.74 7.22
N MET A 130 15.05 -21.52 6.73
CA MET A 130 14.22 -22.58 6.16
C MET A 130 14.75 -23.11 4.81
N LEU A 131 15.36 -22.24 3.99
CA LEU A 131 15.87 -22.58 2.66
C LEU A 131 17.29 -23.15 2.68
N TYR A 132 18.17 -22.56 3.50
CA TYR A 132 19.60 -22.87 3.55
C TYR A 132 20.02 -23.60 4.82
N GLY A 133 19.13 -23.70 5.83
CA GLY A 133 19.46 -24.26 7.14
C GLY A 133 20.09 -23.24 8.09
N ILE A 134 20.32 -23.67 9.32
CA ILE A 134 21.05 -22.88 10.33
C ILE A 134 22.53 -23.27 10.18
N SER A 135 23.29 -22.49 9.40
CA SER A 135 24.75 -22.58 9.40
C SER A 135 25.30 -21.40 10.19
N GLY A 136 25.94 -21.68 11.33
CA GLY A 136 26.68 -20.69 12.11
C GLY A 136 28.12 -20.50 11.63
N GLN A 137 28.47 -21.05 10.46
CA GLN A 137 29.81 -20.89 9.91
C GLN A 137 29.97 -19.45 9.40
N PRO A 138 31.01 -18.71 9.86
CA PRO A 138 31.35 -17.42 9.29
C PRO A 138 31.57 -17.60 7.79
N TRP A 139 31.08 -16.65 6.98
CA TRP A 139 31.46 -16.59 5.58
C TRP A 139 32.96 -16.27 5.51
N GLU A 140 33.77 -17.30 5.26
CA GLU A 140 35.17 -17.13 4.89
C GLU A 140 35.20 -16.74 3.41
N GLY A 141 35.31 -15.43 3.15
CA GLY A 141 35.47 -14.92 1.78
C GLY A 141 36.73 -15.50 1.13
N PRO A 142 36.77 -15.60 -0.20
CA PRO A 142 37.93 -16.16 -0.89
C PRO A 142 39.17 -15.31 -0.59
N GLU A 143 40.26 -15.94 -0.16
CA GLU A 143 41.59 -15.34 -0.29
C GLU A 143 41.85 -15.09 -1.79
N PRO A 144 42.36 -13.92 -2.18
CA PRO A 144 42.31 -13.44 -3.57
C PRO A 144 43.18 -14.22 -4.59
N LEU A 145 43.73 -15.39 -4.25
CA LEU A 145 44.84 -16.00 -4.99
C LEU A 145 44.82 -17.53 -5.17
N THR A 146 43.73 -18.24 -4.84
CA THR A 146 43.68 -19.69 -5.08
C THR A 146 42.56 -20.03 -6.06
N ASP A 147 42.95 -20.49 -7.26
CA ASP A 147 42.10 -21.07 -8.32
C ASP A 147 41.54 -22.43 -7.89
N ASP A 148 40.98 -22.49 -6.67
CA ASP A 148 40.36 -23.68 -6.13
C ASP A 148 38.85 -23.45 -6.17
N LYS A 149 38.17 -24.20 -7.05
CA LYS A 149 36.70 -24.21 -7.15
C LYS A 149 36.13 -24.82 -5.87
N ARG A 150 36.07 -24.03 -4.80
CA ARG A 150 35.36 -24.46 -3.59
C ARG A 150 33.85 -24.41 -3.85
N ASP A 151 33.24 -25.58 -3.72
CA ASP A 151 31.79 -25.85 -3.76
C ASP A 151 31.06 -25.28 -2.51
N ASP A 152 31.68 -24.35 -1.77
CA ASP A 152 31.19 -23.81 -0.49
C ASP A 152 30.07 -22.76 -0.67
N TRP A 153 29.24 -22.94 -1.69
CA TRP A 153 28.00 -22.19 -1.81
C TRP A 153 26.98 -22.85 -0.88
N LEU A 154 26.35 -22.05 -0.01
CA LEU A 154 25.24 -22.50 0.85
C LEU A 154 24.25 -23.32 0.03
N ARG A 155 24.28 -24.63 0.20
CA ARG A 155 23.51 -25.55 -0.64
C ARG A 155 22.03 -25.40 -0.30
N ILE A 156 21.26 -24.91 -1.26
CA ILE A 156 19.81 -24.83 -1.14
C ILE A 156 19.28 -26.24 -0.87
N ARG A 157 18.37 -26.35 0.10
CA ARG A 157 17.71 -27.62 0.41
C ARG A 157 16.95 -28.18 -0.82
N PRO A 158 16.65 -29.48 -0.85
CA PRO A 158 15.94 -30.09 -1.97
C PRO A 158 14.67 -29.30 -2.37
N PRO A 159 14.30 -29.25 -3.66
CA PRO A 159 13.19 -28.42 -4.15
C PRO A 159 11.85 -28.64 -3.44
N TRP A 160 11.59 -29.86 -2.95
CA TRP A 160 10.38 -30.16 -2.19
C TRP A 160 10.35 -29.47 -0.82
N VAL A 161 11.51 -29.33 -0.15
CA VAL A 161 11.63 -28.59 1.11
C VAL A 161 11.36 -27.11 0.85
N VAL A 162 11.92 -26.55 -0.23
CA VAL A 162 11.67 -25.16 -0.63
C VAL A 162 10.18 -24.94 -0.92
N GLY A 163 9.55 -25.85 -1.66
CA GLY A 163 8.13 -25.79 -1.99
C GLY A 163 7.20 -25.82 -0.77
N ILE A 164 7.58 -26.51 0.31
CA ILE A 164 6.83 -26.54 1.58
C ILE A 164 7.19 -25.34 2.47
N SER A 165 8.44 -24.90 2.45
CA SER A 165 8.92 -23.79 3.26
C SER A 165 8.24 -22.46 2.92
N ILE A 166 7.97 -22.19 1.64
CA ILE A 166 7.32 -20.95 1.19
C ILE A 166 5.91 -20.78 1.79
N PRO A 167 4.95 -21.73 1.64
CA PRO A 167 3.62 -21.57 2.21
C PRO A 167 3.63 -21.53 3.74
N ILE A 168 4.51 -22.31 4.39
CA ILE A 168 4.68 -22.26 5.86
C ILE A 168 5.16 -20.86 6.28
N TRP A 169 6.16 -20.31 5.58
CA TRP A 169 6.68 -18.98 5.86
C TRP A 169 5.61 -17.90 5.67
N ILE A 170 4.83 -17.97 4.58
CA ILE A 170 3.70 -17.05 4.36
C ILE A 170 2.70 -17.12 5.52
N GLY A 171 2.31 -18.33 5.94
CA GLY A 171 1.42 -18.53 7.08
C GLY A 171 1.97 -17.91 8.37
N LEU A 172 3.26 -18.12 8.64
CA LEU A 172 3.95 -17.59 9.81
C LEU A 172 3.97 -16.05 9.81
N VAL A 173 4.30 -15.42 8.68
CA VAL A 173 4.26 -13.96 8.52
C VAL A 173 2.86 -13.41 8.82
N TYR A 174 1.80 -14.04 8.31
CA TYR A 174 0.43 -13.59 8.56
C TYR A 174 -0.02 -13.81 10.01
N ILE A 175 0.41 -14.89 10.66
CA ILE A 175 0.14 -15.12 12.09
C ILE A 175 0.81 -14.02 12.92
N LEU A 176 2.09 -13.75 12.68
CA LEU A 176 2.82 -12.69 13.40
C LEU A 176 2.25 -11.31 13.12
N ALA A 177 1.84 -11.03 11.89
CA ALA A 177 1.16 -9.78 11.56
C ALA A 177 -0.18 -9.64 12.32
N THR A 178 -0.96 -10.73 12.41
CA THR A 178 -2.22 -10.74 13.17
C THR A 178 -1.99 -10.50 14.66
N LEU A 179 -0.94 -11.09 15.23
CA LEU A 179 -0.54 -10.84 16.61
C LEU A 179 -0.07 -9.38 16.78
N TRP A 180 0.74 -8.86 15.86
CA TRP A 180 1.21 -7.49 15.90
C TRP A 180 0.05 -6.48 15.89
N THR A 181 -0.88 -6.61 14.95
CA THR A 181 -2.03 -5.68 14.88
C THR A 181 -2.99 -5.81 16.06
N THR A 182 -3.05 -6.97 16.70
CA THR A 182 -3.91 -7.18 17.87
C THR A 182 -3.28 -6.64 19.15
N TYR A 183 -1.97 -6.82 19.34
CA TYR A 183 -1.30 -6.47 20.58
C TYR A 183 -0.52 -5.16 20.49
N VAL A 184 0.35 -5.02 19.48
CA VAL A 184 1.25 -3.87 19.36
C VAL A 184 0.49 -2.62 18.95
N ASP A 185 -0.36 -2.71 17.92
CA ASP A 185 -1.14 -1.54 17.47
C ASP A 185 -2.11 -1.07 18.56
N THR A 186 -2.80 -2.00 19.24
CA THR A 186 -3.67 -1.69 20.38
C THR A 186 -2.90 -1.08 21.56
N PHE A 187 -1.69 -1.59 21.84
CA PHE A 187 -0.83 -1.04 22.89
C PHE A 187 -0.41 0.40 22.56
N CYS A 188 0.10 0.64 21.35
CA CYS A 188 0.45 1.98 20.88
C CYS A 188 -0.75 2.94 20.95
N ALA A 189 -1.94 2.50 20.53
CA ALA A 189 -3.16 3.29 20.64
C ALA A 189 -3.49 3.64 22.10
N SER A 190 -3.42 2.66 23.01
CA SER A 190 -3.69 2.88 24.43
C SER A 190 -2.67 3.83 25.09
N MET A 191 -1.41 3.76 24.67
CA MET A 191 -0.33 4.60 25.17
C MET A 191 -0.51 6.05 24.69
N THR A 192 -0.84 6.24 23.41
CA THR A 192 -1.16 7.56 22.85
C THR A 192 -2.36 8.17 23.57
N GLN A 193 -3.44 7.41 23.80
CA GLN A 193 -4.61 7.90 24.53
C GLN A 193 -4.28 8.30 25.99
N LYS A 194 -3.37 7.56 26.65
CA LYS A 194 -2.90 7.92 27.99
C LYS A 194 -2.07 9.20 27.97
N LEU A 195 -1.21 9.37 26.96
CA LEU A 195 -0.41 10.58 26.79
C LEU A 195 -1.28 11.78 26.45
N GLU A 196 -2.27 11.62 25.58
CA GLU A 196 -3.27 12.64 25.25
C GLU A 196 -3.98 13.13 26.52
N LYS A 197 -4.51 12.22 27.34
CA LYS A 197 -5.15 12.56 28.63
C LYS A 197 -4.20 13.18 29.65
N ALA A 198 -2.91 12.87 29.59
CA ALA A 198 -1.92 13.42 30.50
C ALA A 198 -1.45 14.83 30.09
N VAL A 199 -1.45 15.12 28.79
CA VAL A 199 -1.01 16.40 28.22
C VAL A 199 -2.17 17.39 28.12
N PHE A 200 -3.37 16.93 27.76
CA PHE A 200 -4.58 17.73 27.78
C PHE A 200 -5.27 17.54 29.14
N VAL A 201 -5.05 18.49 30.04
CA VAL A 201 -5.89 18.67 31.22
C VAL A 201 -7.34 18.87 30.73
N GLU A 202 -8.31 18.22 31.38
CA GLU A 202 -9.75 18.28 31.03
C GLU A 202 -10.40 19.67 31.25
N ASP A 203 -9.75 20.77 30.86
CA ASP A 203 -10.30 22.13 30.99
C ASP A 203 -11.09 22.61 29.76
N GLU A 204 -11.27 21.77 28.74
CA GLU A 204 -12.06 22.11 27.56
C GLU A 204 -13.29 21.21 27.38
N LYS A 205 -14.06 21.03 28.47
CA LYS A 205 -15.52 20.88 28.36
C LYS A 205 -16.15 22.28 28.38
N THR A 206 -15.81 23.11 27.40
CA THR A 206 -16.68 24.24 27.04
C THR A 206 -17.74 23.64 26.13
N PRO A 207 -19.00 23.42 26.58
CA PRO A 207 -20.05 23.02 25.66
C PRO A 207 -20.17 24.14 24.62
N LEU A 208 -19.83 23.84 23.37
CA LEU A 208 -20.20 24.69 22.25
C LEU A 208 -21.71 24.98 22.40
N PRO A 209 -22.14 26.25 22.49
CA PRO A 209 -23.56 26.54 22.60
C PRO A 209 -24.23 26.06 21.31
N MET A 210 -24.91 24.90 21.39
CA MET A 210 -25.99 24.54 20.49
C MET A 210 -27.17 25.49 20.75
N GLN A 211 -27.00 26.75 20.38
CA GLN A 211 -28.11 27.67 20.16
C GLN A 211 -27.90 28.25 18.77
N SER A 212 -28.60 27.67 17.80
CA SER A 212 -28.92 28.32 16.55
C SER A 212 -29.55 29.68 16.86
N ILE A 213 -28.82 30.76 16.62
CA ILE A 213 -29.39 32.10 16.59
C ILE A 213 -30.31 32.14 15.37
N PRO A 214 -31.64 32.26 15.51
CA PRO A 214 -32.49 32.49 14.36
C PRO A 214 -32.15 33.87 13.79
N MET A 215 -31.85 33.91 12.50
CA MET A 215 -31.68 35.14 11.74
C MET A 215 -32.97 35.97 11.88
N GLN A 216 -32.90 37.09 12.60
CA GLN A 216 -34.00 38.06 12.64
C GLN A 216 -34.08 38.75 11.29
N THR A 217 -35.16 38.50 10.56
CA THR A 217 -35.57 39.29 9.41
C THR A 217 -36.29 40.53 9.92
N THR A 218 -35.65 41.68 9.74
CA THR A 218 -36.32 42.99 9.63
C THR A 218 -35.63 43.77 8.53
#